data_AF-A0A2H9PSM8-F1
#
_entry.id   AF-A0A2H9PSM8-F1
#
_cell.length_a   1.000
_cell.length_b   1.000
_cell.length_c   1.000
_cell.angle_alpha   90.00
_cell.angle_beta   90.00
_cell.angle_gamma   90.00
#
_symmetry.space_group_name_H-M   'P 1'
#
loop_
_entity.id
_entity.type
_entity.pdbx_description
1 polymer ?
#
loop_
_entity_poly.entity_id
_entity_poly.type
_entity_poly.pdbx_seq_one_letter_code
_entity_poly.pdbx_strand_id
1 'polypeptide(L)'
;MKDTLKMIGLYVGVTLALLGLARGINIHFNNRTINKPAYYMESRAIGLSGHVEYIKYADGSQDVKEYPGFGHRLFDSQLSQDLDGDGLVDRIRKNGSEFKMNGLSELLVRKYDYESNKERFDKEDKKLQELATKYSKPFINF
;
A
#
# COMPACT_ATOMS: atom_id res chain seq x y z
N MET A 1 -1.49 -44.88 -11.48
CA MET A 1 -1.92 -43.72 -12.32
C MET A 1 -3.16 -43.01 -11.76
N LYS A 2 -4.27 -43.72 -11.47
CA LYS A 2 -5.47 -43.11 -10.86
C LYS A 2 -5.22 -42.53 -9.45
N ASP A 3 -4.42 -43.21 -8.63
CA ASP A 3 -4.12 -42.73 -7.26
C ASP A 3 -3.17 -41.53 -7.25
N THR A 4 -2.23 -41.49 -8.20
CA THR A 4 -1.36 -40.33 -8.43
C THR A 4 -2.16 -39.08 -8.79
N LEU A 5 -3.18 -39.21 -9.67
CA LEU A 5 -4.07 -38.10 -10.05
C LEU A 5 -4.93 -37.62 -8.87
N LYS A 6 -5.43 -38.53 -8.02
CA LYS A 6 -6.18 -38.18 -6.80
C LYS A 6 -5.30 -37.44 -5.80
N MET A 7 -4.07 -37.88 -5.60
CA MET A 7 -3.11 -37.20 -4.72
C MET A 7 -2.78 -35.80 -5.23
N ILE A 8 -2.52 -35.63 -6.53
CA ILE A 8 -2.29 -34.30 -7.13
C ILE A 8 -3.52 -33.40 -6.93
N GLY A 9 -4.73 -33.91 -7.19
CA GLY A 9 -5.96 -33.15 -6.98
C GLY A 9 -6.15 -32.70 -5.53
N LEU A 10 -5.84 -33.58 -4.56
CA LEU A 10 -5.87 -33.25 -3.14
C LEU A 10 -4.85 -32.16 -2.79
N TYR A 11 -3.60 -32.27 -3.25
CA TYR A 11 -2.57 -31.26 -2.99
C TYR A 11 -2.94 -29.89 -3.57
N VAL A 12 -3.46 -29.86 -4.80
CA VAL A 12 -3.93 -28.63 -5.43
C VAL A 12 -5.09 -28.02 -4.63
N GLY A 13 -6.08 -28.83 -4.25
CA GLY A 13 -7.22 -28.38 -3.47
C GLY A 13 -6.83 -27.79 -2.10
N VAL A 14 -5.94 -28.48 -1.37
CA VAL A 14 -5.42 -27.99 -0.08
C VAL A 14 -4.62 -26.69 -0.26
N THR A 15 -3.76 -26.63 -1.29
CA THR A 15 -2.96 -25.42 -1.57
C THR A 15 -3.85 -24.22 -1.86
N LEU A 16 -4.86 -24.38 -2.71
CA LEU A 16 -5.81 -23.32 -3.03
C LEU A 16 -6.62 -22.87 -1.81
N ALA A 17 -7.04 -23.81 -0.95
CA ALA A 17 -7.75 -23.50 0.29
C ALA A 17 -6.88 -22.67 1.25
N LEU A 18 -5.60 -23.03 1.41
CA LEU A 18 -4.65 -22.29 2.24
C LEU A 18 -4.38 -20.87 1.69
N LEU A 19 -4.21 -20.74 0.37
CA LEU A 19 -4.03 -19.43 -0.28
C LEU A 19 -5.28 -18.55 -0.12
N GLY A 20 -6.47 -19.14 -0.28
CA GLY A 20 -7.74 -18.46 -0.05
C GLY A 20 -7.90 -17.98 1.39
N LEU A 21 -7.56 -18.83 2.37
CA LEU A 21 -7.58 -18.47 3.78
C LEU A 21 -6.60 -17.33 4.09
N ALA A 22 -5.35 -17.43 3.60
CA ALA A 22 -4.35 -16.38 3.79
C ALA A 22 -4.82 -15.03 3.21
N ARG A 23 -5.39 -15.03 2.01
CA ARG A 23 -5.97 -13.83 1.39
C ARG A 23 -7.15 -13.28 2.20
N GLY A 24 -8.05 -14.16 2.66
CA GLY A 24 -9.21 -13.78 3.48
C GLY A 24 -8.80 -13.12 4.80
N ILE A 25 -7.81 -13.69 5.48
CA ILE A 25 -7.21 -13.12 6.70
C ILE A 25 -6.62 -11.75 6.39
N ASN A 26 -5.82 -11.63 5.33
CA ASN A 26 -5.20 -10.35 4.94
C ASN A 26 -6.25 -9.26 4.68
N ILE A 27 -7.33 -9.61 3.97
CA ILE A 27 -8.47 -8.71 3.72
C ILE A 27 -9.12 -8.29 5.03
N HIS A 28 -9.40 -9.24 5.93
CA HIS A 28 -10.10 -8.97 7.19
C HIS A 28 -9.34 -7.97 8.07
N PHE A 29 -8.02 -8.12 8.16
CA PHE A 29 -7.21 -7.27 9.04
C PHE A 29 -6.85 -5.91 8.43
N ASN A 30 -6.68 -5.83 7.11
CA ASN A 30 -6.14 -4.62 6.48
C ASN A 30 -7.17 -3.80 5.71
N ASN A 31 -8.33 -4.34 5.34
CA ASN A 31 -9.35 -3.54 4.67
C ASN A 31 -10.10 -2.67 5.69
N ARG A 32 -9.96 -1.35 5.59
CA ARG A 32 -10.70 -0.39 6.41
C ARG A 32 -10.89 0.94 5.71
N THR A 33 -11.98 1.62 6.04
CA THR A 33 -12.27 2.98 5.61
C THR A 33 -12.46 3.84 6.85
N ILE A 34 -11.82 5.01 6.87
CA ILE A 34 -12.04 6.03 7.89
C ILE A 34 -12.46 7.31 7.18
N ASN A 35 -13.55 7.91 7.62
CA ASN A 35 -14.02 9.20 7.14
C ASN A 35 -14.13 10.16 8.33
N LYS A 36 -13.31 11.20 8.34
CA LYS A 36 -13.24 12.22 9.38
C LYS A 36 -13.23 13.61 8.72
N PRO A 37 -13.61 14.68 9.44
CA PRO A 37 -13.58 16.03 8.89
C PRO A 37 -12.19 16.45 8.38
N ALA A 38 -11.12 16.01 9.05
CA ALA A 38 -9.75 16.38 8.68
C ALA A 38 -9.15 15.49 7.58
N TYR A 39 -9.62 14.25 7.42
CA TYR A 39 -9.05 13.31 6.46
C TYR A 39 -10.00 12.16 6.13
N TYR A 40 -9.81 11.63 4.92
CA TYR A 40 -10.36 10.37 4.47
C TYR A 40 -9.22 9.37 4.30
N MET A 41 -9.40 8.13 4.77
CA MET A 41 -8.42 7.06 4.59
C MET A 41 -9.09 5.78 4.08
N GLU A 42 -8.45 5.14 3.10
CA GLU A 42 -8.77 3.81 2.60
C GLU A 42 -7.53 2.92 2.71
N SER A 43 -7.64 1.85 3.50
CA SER A 43 -6.62 0.80 3.60
C SER A 43 -7.13 -0.47 2.91
N ARG A 44 -6.29 -1.08 2.07
CA ARG A 44 -6.66 -2.24 1.24
C ARG A 44 -5.54 -3.25 1.16
N ALA A 45 -5.87 -4.50 1.50
CA ALA A 45 -4.98 -5.64 1.40
C ALA A 45 -4.53 -5.90 -0.05
N ILE A 46 -3.23 -6.09 -0.26
CA ILE A 46 -2.62 -6.51 -1.52
C ILE A 46 -2.08 -7.94 -1.40
N GLY A 47 -2.27 -8.76 -2.44
CA GLY A 47 -1.80 -10.15 -2.47
C GLY A 47 -2.21 -11.00 -1.25
N LEU A 48 -1.41 -12.01 -0.93
CA LEU A 48 -1.62 -12.89 0.23
C LEU A 48 -1.27 -12.21 1.56
N SER A 49 -0.44 -11.16 1.51
CA SER A 49 0.02 -10.38 2.67
C SER A 49 0.42 -8.98 2.22
N GLY A 50 0.27 -8.00 3.10
CA GLY A 50 0.58 -6.59 2.82
C GLY A 50 -0.67 -5.78 2.48
N HIS A 51 -0.54 -4.47 2.50
CA HIS A 51 -1.63 -3.54 2.18
C HIS A 51 -1.12 -2.19 1.70
N VAL A 52 -2.02 -1.40 1.12
CA VAL A 52 -1.79 -0.01 0.78
C VAL A 52 -2.81 0.86 1.50
N GLU A 53 -2.36 2.00 2.02
CA GLU A 53 -3.19 3.05 2.60
C GLU A 53 -3.14 4.27 1.69
N TYR A 54 -4.30 4.78 1.31
CA TYR A 54 -4.46 6.08 0.68
C TYR A 54 -5.13 7.01 1.69
N ILE A 55 -4.55 8.19 1.91
CA ILE A 55 -5.09 9.23 2.78
C ILE A 55 -5.22 10.50 1.94
N LYS A 56 -6.40 11.13 2.02
CA LYS A 56 -6.64 12.47 1.50
C LYS A 56 -6.97 13.37 2.67
N TYR A 57 -6.28 14.49 2.79
CA TYR A 57 -6.50 15.48 3.84
C TYR A 57 -7.42 16.60 3.36
N ALA A 58 -8.05 17.29 4.32
CA ALA A 58 -8.98 18.38 4.04
C ALA A 58 -8.33 19.59 3.35
N ASP A 59 -7.02 19.76 3.52
CA ASP A 59 -6.22 20.81 2.87
C ASP A 59 -5.83 20.48 1.41
N GLY A 60 -6.18 19.28 0.92
CA GLY A 60 -5.88 18.83 -0.44
C GLY A 60 -4.66 17.93 -0.53
N SER A 61 -3.79 17.91 0.48
CA SER A 61 -2.62 17.02 0.51
C SER A 61 -3.03 15.54 0.55
N GLN A 62 -2.13 14.66 0.11
CA GLN A 62 -2.39 13.24 -0.03
C GLN A 62 -1.18 12.41 0.38
N ASP A 63 -1.43 11.29 1.06
CA ASP A 63 -0.42 10.29 1.39
C ASP A 63 -0.79 8.93 0.81
N VAL A 64 0.21 8.22 0.30
CA VAL A 64 0.13 6.80 -0.07
C VAL A 64 1.17 6.05 0.73
N LYS A 65 0.72 5.11 1.56
CA LYS A 65 1.61 4.25 2.33
C LYS A 65 1.49 2.80 1.90
N GLU A 66 2.62 2.20 1.57
CA GLU A 66 2.73 0.81 1.17
C GLU A 66 3.35 -0.03 2.27
N TYR A 67 2.75 -1.18 2.52
CA TYR A 67 3.27 -2.20 3.41
C TYR A 67 3.48 -3.46 2.57
N PRO A 68 4.74 -3.76 2.17
CA PRO A 68 5.02 -4.91 1.31
C PRO A 68 4.62 -6.24 1.97
N GLY A 69 4.39 -7.25 1.13
CA GLY A 69 4.09 -8.60 1.59
C GLY A 69 5.26 -9.28 2.31
N PHE A 70 4.96 -10.31 3.10
CA PHE A 70 5.87 -11.06 4.00
C PHE A 70 6.29 -10.35 5.29
N GLY A 71 5.31 -9.66 5.88
CA GLY A 71 5.34 -9.19 7.27
C GLY A 71 6.10 -7.88 7.42
N HIS A 72 5.56 -7.00 8.27
CA HIS A 72 6.15 -5.73 8.72
C HIS A 72 7.61 -5.81 9.23
N ARG A 73 8.20 -7.01 9.25
CA ARG A 73 9.46 -7.36 9.90
C ARG A 73 10.68 -7.36 8.98
N LEU A 74 10.52 -7.70 7.70
CA LEU A 74 11.65 -7.89 6.77
C LEU A 74 11.79 -6.75 5.76
N PHE A 75 10.65 -6.25 5.26
CA PHE A 75 10.57 -5.12 4.36
C PHE A 75 9.61 -4.12 5.01
N ASP A 76 10.11 -2.94 5.37
CA ASP A 76 9.25 -1.91 5.97
C ASP A 76 8.58 -1.08 4.85
N SER A 77 7.85 -0.07 5.28
CA SER A 77 6.90 0.69 4.52
C SER A 77 7.55 1.77 3.67
N GLN A 78 6.89 2.06 2.56
CA GLN A 78 7.16 3.25 1.76
C GLN A 78 6.00 4.22 1.93
N LEU A 79 6.30 5.49 2.13
CA LEU A 79 5.33 6.58 2.22
C LEU A 79 5.64 7.60 1.12
N SER A 80 4.70 7.79 0.22
CA SER A 80 4.73 8.76 -0.86
C SER A 80 3.75 9.88 -0.53
N GLN A 81 4.19 11.13 -0.57
CA GLN A 81 3.44 12.29 -0.07
C GLN A 81 3.35 13.38 -1.13
N ASP A 82 2.14 13.83 -1.41
CA ASP A 82 1.78 15.04 -2.16
C ASP A 82 1.35 16.08 -1.12
N LEU A 83 2.16 17.12 -0.93
CA LEU A 83 2.03 18.04 0.20
C LEU A 83 1.25 19.30 -0.15
N ASP A 84 1.24 19.67 -1.43
CA ASP A 84 0.57 20.86 -1.93
C ASP A 84 -0.74 20.55 -2.67
N GLY A 85 -1.05 19.27 -2.86
CA GLY A 85 -2.30 18.80 -3.46
C GLY A 85 -2.31 18.90 -4.98
N ASP A 86 -1.15 19.04 -5.63
CA ASP A 86 -1.03 19.17 -7.09
C ASP A 86 -1.17 17.83 -7.83
N GLY A 87 -1.24 16.72 -7.08
CA GLY A 87 -1.34 15.36 -7.62
C GLY A 87 -0.01 14.75 -8.03
N LEU A 88 1.11 15.36 -7.65
CA LEU A 88 2.47 14.86 -7.81
C LEU A 88 3.10 14.60 -6.44
N VAL A 89 3.91 13.56 -6.36
CA VAL A 89 4.59 13.18 -5.13
C VAL A 89 5.79 14.09 -4.88
N ASP A 90 5.77 14.83 -3.79
CA ASP A 90 6.86 15.67 -3.31
C ASP A 90 7.93 14.89 -2.54
N ARG A 91 7.51 13.92 -1.74
CA ARG A 91 8.40 13.17 -0.85
C ARG A 91 8.15 11.68 -0.92
N ILE A 92 9.23 10.91 -1.04
CA ILE A 92 9.21 9.46 -0.91
C ILE A 92 10.08 9.08 0.27
N ARG A 93 9.48 8.46 1.27
CA ARG A 93 10.13 7.98 2.49
C ARG A 93 10.09 6.48 2.52
N LYS A 94 11.24 5.84 2.63
CA LYS A 94 11.29 4.42 3.00
C LYS A 94 11.74 4.31 4.44
N ASN A 95 11.00 3.55 5.20
CA ASN A 95 11.43 3.14 6.51
C ASN A 95 12.13 1.76 6.39
N GLY A 96 12.98 1.44 7.35
CA GLY A 96 13.73 0.17 7.42
C GLY A 96 13.02 -0.83 8.32
N SER A 97 13.30 -2.12 8.19
CA SER A 97 12.68 -3.20 8.97
C SER A 97 12.38 -2.91 10.46
N GLU A 98 11.37 -3.59 11.01
CA GLU A 98 10.96 -3.47 12.43
C GLU A 98 12.13 -3.67 13.42
N PHE A 99 13.12 -4.52 13.12
CA PHE A 99 14.31 -4.71 13.96
C PHE A 99 15.28 -3.52 13.95
N LYS A 100 15.15 -2.60 12.99
CA LYS A 100 15.77 -1.27 13.00
C LYS A 100 14.83 -0.19 13.56
N MET A 101 13.79 -0.59 14.29
CA MET A 101 12.78 0.28 14.88
C MET A 101 12.05 1.18 13.86
N ASN A 102 11.85 0.69 12.64
CA ASN A 102 11.23 1.47 11.55
C ASN A 102 11.97 2.78 11.25
N GLY A 103 13.29 2.79 11.47
CA GLY A 103 14.13 3.95 11.21
C GLY A 103 14.09 4.35 9.74
N LEU A 104 14.16 5.65 9.46
CA LEU A 104 14.22 6.18 8.10
C LEU A 104 15.43 5.59 7.37
N SER A 105 15.19 4.83 6.31
CA SER A 105 16.25 4.21 5.50
C SER A 105 16.58 5.05 4.27
N GLU A 106 15.60 5.80 3.76
CA GLU A 106 15.75 6.66 2.59
C GLU A 106 14.70 7.78 2.61
N LEU A 107 15.12 8.97 2.21
CA LEU A 107 14.24 10.10 1.96
C LEU A 107 14.64 10.71 0.62
N LEU A 108 13.69 10.77 -0.30
CA LEU A 108 13.80 11.53 -1.54
C LEU A 108 12.83 12.70 -1.48
N VAL A 109 13.29 13.86 -1.94
CA VAL A 109 12.51 15.09 -2.04
C VAL A 109 12.57 15.57 -3.49
N ARG A 110 11.42 15.64 -4.16
CA ARG A 110 11.28 15.93 -5.61
C ARG A 110 12.15 17.11 -6.03
N LYS A 111 12.07 18.21 -5.28
CA LYS A 111 12.82 19.45 -5.54
C LYS A 111 14.33 19.24 -5.72
N TYR A 112 14.91 18.25 -5.05
CA TYR A 112 16.35 18.01 -5.04
C TYR A 112 16.73 16.73 -5.79
N ASP A 113 15.87 15.72 -5.81
CA ASP A 113 16.21 14.36 -6.22
C ASP A 113 15.51 13.90 -7.51
N TYR A 114 14.64 14.73 -8.11
CA TYR A 114 13.82 14.29 -9.25
C TYR A 114 14.66 13.86 -10.46
N GLU A 115 15.64 14.65 -10.89
CA GLU A 115 16.43 14.33 -12.10
C GLU A 115 17.19 13.00 -11.97
N SER A 116 17.69 12.68 -10.76
CA SER A 116 18.41 11.43 -10.50
C SER A 116 17.48 10.24 -10.19
N ASN A 117 16.21 10.50 -9.87
CA ASN A 117 15.22 9.48 -9.46
C ASN A 117 13.91 9.57 -10.26
N LYS A 118 13.96 10.09 -11.49
CA LYS A 118 12.78 10.45 -12.28
C LYS A 118 11.78 9.30 -12.40
N GLU A 119 12.25 8.12 -12.81
CA GLU A 119 11.41 6.93 -12.98
C GLU A 119 10.65 6.58 -11.69
N ARG A 120 11.29 6.78 -10.54
CA ARG A 120 10.69 6.48 -9.26
C ARG A 120 9.61 7.49 -8.89
N PHE A 121 9.85 8.78 -9.08
CA PHE A 121 8.81 9.79 -8.88
C PHE A 121 7.63 9.58 -9.83
N ASP A 122 7.88 9.38 -11.12
CA ASP A 122 6.83 9.12 -12.12
C ASP A 122 5.96 7.90 -11.75
N LYS A 123 6.59 6.84 -11.23
CA LYS A 123 5.88 5.65 -10.77
C LYS A 123 4.97 5.94 -9.57
N GLU A 124 5.47 6.70 -8.60
CA GLU A 124 4.69 7.07 -7.42
C GLU A 124 3.57 8.07 -7.77
N ASP A 125 3.78 8.98 -8.71
CA ASP A 125 2.76 9.89 -9.24
C ASP A 125 1.61 9.11 -9.87
N LYS A 126 1.94 8.16 -10.76
CA LYS A 126 0.95 7.29 -11.40
C LYS A 126 0.16 6.52 -10.34
N LYS A 127 0.83 5.98 -9.34
CA LYS A 127 0.19 5.25 -8.25
C LYS A 127 -0.75 6.15 -7.44
N LEU A 128 -0.31 7.35 -7.08
CA LEU A 128 -1.13 8.33 -6.37
C LEU A 128 -2.39 8.63 -7.18
N GLN A 129 -2.26 8.89 -8.48
CA GLN A 129 -3.38 9.18 -9.38
C GLN A 129 -4.35 8.00 -9.51
N GLU A 130 -3.85 6.76 -9.62
CA GLU A 130 -4.67 5.56 -9.66
C GLU A 130 -5.49 5.38 -8.38
N LEU A 131 -4.86 5.58 -7.22
CA LEU A 131 -5.51 5.46 -5.91
C LEU A 131 -6.49 6.62 -5.67
N ALA A 132 -6.11 7.85 -6.01
CA ALA A 132 -6.96 9.03 -5.93
C ALA A 132 -8.20 8.86 -6.81
N THR A 133 -8.06 8.39 -8.05
CA THR A 133 -9.20 8.10 -8.93
C THR A 133 -10.11 7.05 -8.31
N LYS A 134 -9.53 5.94 -7.86
CA LYS A 134 -10.26 4.79 -7.33
C LYS A 134 -10.99 5.07 -6.02
N TYR A 135 -10.42 5.91 -5.17
CA TYR A 135 -10.90 6.15 -3.80
C TYR A 135 -11.32 7.58 -3.53
N SER A 136 -11.35 8.45 -4.55
CA SER A 136 -11.86 9.82 -4.43
C SER A 136 -13.28 9.79 -3.86
N LYS A 137 -13.39 10.21 -2.59
CA LYS A 137 -14.68 10.55 -1.99
C LYS A 137 -14.65 12.02 -1.59
N PRO A 138 -15.77 12.74 -1.79
CA PRO A 138 -15.92 14.08 -1.26
C PRO A 138 -15.90 14.02 0.28
N PHE A 139 -15.29 15.02 0.90
CA PHE A 139 -15.46 15.25 2.34
C PHE A 139 -16.94 15.54 2.60
N ILE A 140 -17.59 14.67 3.36
CA ILE A 140 -18.96 14.91 3.81
C ILE A 140 -18.83 15.75 5.08
N ASN A 141 -19.06 17.06 4.96
CA ASN A 141 -19.21 17.94 6.10
C ASN A 141 -20.54 17.59 6.78
N PHE A 142 -20.47 17.18 8.05
CA PHE A 142 -21.63 17.05 8.94
C PHE A 142 -21.82 18.34 9.73
#